data_AF-A0A926GU94-F1
#
_entry.id   AF-A0A926GU94-F1
#
_cell.length_a   1.000
_cell.length_b   1.000
_cell.length_c   1.000
_cell.angle_alpha   90.00
_cell.angle_beta   90.00
_cell.angle_gamma   90.00
#
_symmetry.space_group_name_H-M   'P 1'
#
loop_
_entity.id
_entity.type
_entity.pdbx_description
1 polymer ?
#
loop_
_entity_poly.entity_id
_entity_poly.type
_entity_poly.pdbx_seq_one_letter_code
_entity_poly.pdbx_strand_id
1 'polypeptide(L)'
;MQDNVLNTEDAAALLRVSPKIVSELFESGELQGFDLGGEKLTTRSAINVLVESKMKQSLLVKNETQVFTGSVETVIQVCLPTLAQIKSAVWQQVAPVTYIARNGKEIDWQDNAFAHTFAIGGKQIPIVVSVFGPKGPTFKPGYPHWGAEVYLGEVKHGLRSIVEWVRVDDFDESGVLASVIKNDDGATMVRIDQPLPDGYDQLKTDIYNRVITRQYAKHRRCVVAHETERESLVLHALLRCRQKGWI
;
A
#
# COMPACT_ATOMS: atom_id res chain seq x y z
N MET A 1 -2.67 17.78 28.50
CA MET A 1 -2.63 16.50 27.78
C MET A 1 -1.39 15.77 28.27
N GLN A 2 -1.51 14.50 28.67
CA GLN A 2 -0.33 13.68 28.97
C GLN A 2 0.40 13.44 27.65
N ASP A 3 1.68 13.79 27.59
CA ASP A 3 2.52 13.54 26.43
C ASP A 3 2.97 12.08 26.51
N ASN A 4 2.67 11.29 25.47
CA ASN A 4 2.99 9.86 25.49
C ASN A 4 4.50 9.68 25.38
N VAL A 5 5.07 8.97 26.34
CA VAL A 5 6.47 8.54 26.34
C VAL A 5 6.59 7.32 25.43
N LEU A 6 7.59 7.32 24.54
CA LEU A 6 7.85 6.32 23.51
C LEU A 6 9.28 5.80 23.65
N ASN A 7 9.46 4.49 23.55
CA ASN A 7 10.79 3.88 23.41
C ASN A 7 11.29 3.99 21.96
N THR A 8 12.54 3.55 21.72
CA THR A 8 13.18 3.57 20.39
C THR A 8 12.38 2.83 19.32
N GLU A 9 11.79 1.68 19.66
CA GLU A 9 11.02 0.86 18.72
C GLU A 9 9.71 1.54 18.32
N ASP A 10 8.97 2.09 19.29
CA ASP A 10 7.72 2.81 19.06
C ASP A 10 7.95 4.11 18.30
N ALA A 11 9.04 4.83 18.61
CA ALA A 11 9.46 6.01 17.86
C ALA A 11 9.84 5.66 16.42
N ALA A 12 10.54 4.55 16.20
CA ALA A 12 10.92 4.07 14.87
C ALA A 12 9.68 3.71 14.03
N ALA A 13 8.72 3.02 14.63
CA ALA A 13 7.44 2.69 13.98
C ALA A 13 6.66 3.96 13.59
N LEU A 14 6.66 4.99 14.46
CA LEU A 14 5.98 6.26 14.19
C LEU A 14 6.66 7.05 13.05
N LEU A 15 7.99 7.09 13.04
CA LEU A 15 8.81 7.77 12.03
C LEU A 15 8.96 6.96 10.73
N ARG A 16 8.56 5.68 10.72
CA ARG A 16 8.74 4.72 9.60
C ARG A 16 10.20 4.51 9.20
N VAL A 17 11.08 4.52 10.19
CA VAL A 17 12.52 4.27 10.02
C VAL A 17 12.93 3.04 10.81
N SER A 18 14.17 2.61 10.67
CA SER A 18 14.71 1.54 11.52
C SER A 18 15.04 2.07 12.93
N PRO A 19 14.99 1.22 13.97
CA PRO A 19 15.40 1.60 15.33
C PRO A 19 16.82 2.15 15.39
N LYS A 20 17.71 1.65 14.52
CA LYS A 20 19.08 2.15 14.37
C LYS A 20 19.12 3.65 14.05
N ILE A 21 18.28 4.12 13.12
CA ILE A 21 18.20 5.54 12.75
C ILE A 21 17.73 6.38 13.94
N VAL A 22 16.77 5.86 14.73
CA VAL A 22 16.31 6.56 15.94
C VAL A 22 17.43 6.66 16.98
N SER A 23 18.23 5.61 17.17
CA SER A 23 19.42 5.67 18.02
C SER A 23 20.42 6.71 17.53
N GLU A 24 20.71 6.76 16.22
CA GLU A 24 21.59 7.78 15.62
C GLU A 24 21.04 9.20 15.82
N LEU A 25 19.72 9.39 15.77
CA LEU A 25 19.07 10.68 16.05
C LEU A 25 19.20 11.11 17.52
N PHE A 26 19.16 10.15 18.45
CA PHE A 26 19.44 10.44 19.86
C PHE A 26 20.92 10.76 20.09
N GLU A 27 21.84 10.06 19.41
CA GLU A 27 23.28 10.26 19.55
C GLU A 27 23.75 11.59 18.95
N SER A 28 23.16 12.00 17.84
CA SER A 28 23.41 13.30 17.21
C SER A 28 22.74 14.48 17.94
N GLY A 29 21.84 14.20 18.89
CA GLY A 29 21.08 15.21 19.62
C GLY A 29 19.94 15.85 18.80
N GLU A 30 19.65 15.32 17.61
CA GLU A 30 18.57 15.81 16.76
C GLU A 30 17.19 15.44 17.32
N LEU A 31 17.07 14.28 17.97
CA LEU A 31 15.86 13.86 18.67
C LEU A 31 16.05 14.05 20.17
N GLN A 32 15.22 14.92 20.77
CA GLN A 32 15.20 15.08 22.23
C GLN A 32 14.69 13.80 22.89
N GLY A 33 15.41 13.36 23.92
CA GLY A 33 15.05 12.19 24.72
C GLY A 33 15.66 12.25 26.11
N PHE A 34 15.32 11.27 26.93
CA PHE A 34 15.86 11.08 28.27
C PHE A 34 16.07 9.59 28.53
N ASP A 35 17.06 9.28 29.36
CA ASP A 35 17.34 7.91 29.77
C ASP A 35 16.51 7.53 30.99
N LEU A 36 15.85 6.38 30.94
CA LEU A 36 15.16 5.79 32.08
C LEU A 36 15.45 4.28 32.12
N GLY A 37 16.15 3.83 33.16
CA GLY A 37 16.46 2.40 33.31
C GLY A 37 17.42 1.83 32.25
N GLY A 38 18.24 2.67 31.62
CA GLY A 38 19.14 2.27 30.53
C GLY A 38 18.50 2.24 29.14
N GLU A 39 17.22 2.62 29.04
CA GLU A 39 16.53 2.80 27.77
C GLU A 39 16.39 4.29 27.44
N LYS A 40 16.66 4.63 26.17
CA LYS A 40 16.40 5.98 25.63
C LYS A 40 14.93 6.12 25.28
N LEU A 41 14.28 7.08 25.89
CA LEU A 41 12.87 7.40 25.68
C LEU A 41 12.73 8.80 25.08
N THR A 42 11.68 9.01 24.30
CA THR A 42 11.29 10.32 23.76
C THR A 42 9.81 10.57 24.00
N THR A 43 9.32 11.75 23.64
CA THR A 43 7.89 12.05 23.64
C THR A 43 7.39 12.31 22.23
N ARG A 44 6.08 12.19 22.05
CA ARG A 44 5.46 12.49 20.75
C ARG A 44 5.70 13.94 20.33
N SER A 45 5.71 14.88 21.27
CA SER A 45 6.01 16.28 20.97
C SER A 45 7.43 16.48 20.44
N ALA A 46 8.43 15.79 21.01
CA ALA A 46 9.81 15.86 20.51
C ALA A 46 9.93 15.30 19.07
N ILE A 47 9.23 14.22 18.76
CA ILE A 47 9.15 13.69 17.39
C ILE A 47 8.53 14.71 16.43
N ASN A 48 7.43 15.36 16.82
CA ASN A 48 6.79 16.38 15.98
C ASN A 48 7.74 17.57 15.71
N VAL A 49 8.49 18.03 16.72
CA VAL A 49 9.49 19.09 16.56
C VAL A 49 10.59 18.68 15.59
N LEU A 50 11.06 17.43 15.66
CA LEU A 50 12.03 16.89 14.70
C LEU A 50 11.47 16.88 13.27
N VAL A 51 10.23 16.41 13.08
CA VAL A 51 9.60 16.38 11.75
C VAL A 51 9.44 17.79 11.19
N GLU A 52 8.98 18.73 12.01
CA GLU A 52 8.85 20.14 11.61
C GLU A 52 10.19 20.78 11.27
N SER A 53 11.25 20.50 12.04
CA SER A 53 12.58 21.07 11.80
C SER A 53 13.19 20.54 10.49
N LYS A 54 13.06 19.24 10.22
CA LYS A 54 13.52 18.62 8.96
C LYS A 54 12.71 19.11 7.76
N MET A 55 11.40 19.32 7.91
CA MET A 55 10.57 19.95 6.87
C MET A 55 10.99 21.41 6.59
N LYS A 56 11.25 22.20 7.64
CA LYS A 56 11.71 23.59 7.49
C LYS A 56 13.11 23.69 6.87
N GLN A 57 14.03 22.79 7.23
CA GLN A 57 15.36 22.71 6.60
C GLN A 57 15.25 22.34 5.12
N SER A 58 14.36 21.41 4.75
CA SER A 58 14.07 21.08 3.34
C SER A 58 13.52 22.27 2.55
N LEU A 59 12.78 23.18 3.19
CA LEU A 59 12.24 24.39 2.57
C LEU A 59 13.26 25.53 2.47
N LEU A 60 14.17 25.67 3.45
CA LEU A 60 15.20 26.73 3.47
C LEU A 60 16.32 26.48 2.47
N VAL A 61 16.70 25.22 2.23
CA VAL A 61 17.74 24.85 1.24
C VAL A 61 17.33 25.21 -0.21
N LYS A 62 16.04 25.45 -0.48
CA LYS A 62 15.56 25.79 -1.83
C LYS A 62 15.72 27.26 -2.23
N ASN A 63 16.12 28.17 -1.33
CA ASN A 63 16.06 29.62 -1.58
C ASN A 63 17.41 30.36 -1.66
N GLU A 64 18.56 29.72 -1.41
CA GLU A 64 19.86 30.38 -1.57
C GLU A 64 20.60 29.90 -2.81
N THR A 65 20.74 30.83 -3.76
CA THR A 65 21.50 30.70 -4.99
C THR A 65 22.98 30.55 -4.65
N GLN A 66 23.52 29.34 -4.71
CA GLN A 66 24.94 29.11 -4.90
C GLN A 66 25.16 28.11 -6.02
N VAL A 67 26.03 28.52 -6.95
CA VAL A 67 26.57 27.73 -8.05
C VAL A 67 27.32 26.55 -7.44
N PHE A 68 26.63 25.42 -7.31
CA PHE A 68 27.23 24.13 -7.01
C PHE A 68 27.02 23.23 -8.21
N THR A 69 28.12 22.74 -8.79
CA THR A 69 28.15 21.58 -9.69
C THR A 69 27.87 20.30 -8.88
N GLY A 70 26.74 20.28 -8.19
CA GLY A 70 26.19 19.09 -7.54
C GLY A 70 25.09 18.54 -8.43
N SER A 71 25.17 17.25 -8.75
CA SER A 71 24.12 16.55 -9.50
C SER A 71 22.77 16.81 -8.82
N VAL A 72 21.90 17.55 -9.52
CA VAL A 72 20.49 17.66 -9.17
C VAL A 72 19.97 16.24 -9.16
N GLU A 73 19.72 15.68 -7.98
CA GLU A 73 18.87 14.49 -7.84
C GLU A 73 17.52 14.90 -8.40
N THR A 74 17.37 14.64 -9.69
CA THR A 74 16.13 14.83 -10.39
C THR A 74 15.22 13.81 -9.73
N VAL A 75 14.24 14.27 -8.94
CA VAL A 75 13.19 13.39 -8.43
C VAL A 75 12.48 12.89 -9.68
N ILE A 76 12.90 11.73 -10.19
CA ILE A 76 12.31 11.11 -11.36
C ILE A 76 10.90 10.75 -10.93
N GLN A 77 9.93 11.56 -11.33
CA GLN A 77 8.53 11.26 -11.11
C GLN A 77 8.24 9.96 -11.86
N VAL A 78 8.04 8.89 -11.09
CA VAL A 78 7.77 7.56 -11.65
C VAL A 78 6.37 7.59 -12.26
N CYS A 79 6.30 7.64 -13.58
CA CYS A 79 5.05 7.54 -14.33
C CYS A 79 4.55 6.09 -14.31
N LEU A 80 3.36 5.88 -13.74
CA LEU A 80 2.68 4.59 -13.79
C LEU A 80 2.04 4.40 -15.18
N PRO A 81 1.89 3.14 -15.65
CA PRO A 81 1.13 2.87 -16.85
C PRO A 81 -0.34 3.29 -16.69
N THR A 82 -0.91 3.84 -17.75
CA THR A 82 -2.33 4.20 -17.85
C THR A 82 -3.21 2.95 -17.95
N LEU A 83 -4.52 3.09 -17.71
CA LEU A 83 -5.48 1.99 -17.92
C LEU A 83 -5.39 1.40 -19.34
N ALA A 84 -5.28 2.25 -20.37
CA ALA A 84 -5.18 1.80 -21.75
C ALA A 84 -3.94 0.94 -21.98
N GLN A 85 -2.79 1.34 -21.43
CA GLN A 85 -1.55 0.56 -21.52
C GLN A 85 -1.67 -0.79 -20.81
N ILE A 86 -2.24 -0.82 -19.60
CA ILE A 86 -2.44 -2.06 -18.84
C ILE A 86 -3.42 -2.99 -19.56
N LYS A 87 -4.50 -2.43 -20.12
CA LYS A 87 -5.50 -3.19 -20.89
C LYS A 87 -4.91 -3.83 -22.14
N SER A 88 -3.99 -3.13 -22.80
CA SER A 88 -3.28 -3.63 -23.99
C SER A 88 -2.15 -4.63 -23.68
N ALA A 89 -1.82 -4.83 -22.40
CA ALA A 89 -0.75 -5.72 -22.00
C ALA A 89 -1.07 -7.19 -22.34
N VAL A 90 -0.06 -7.93 -22.79
CA VAL A 90 -0.18 -9.36 -23.04
C VAL A 90 0.05 -10.11 -21.72
N TRP A 91 -1.02 -10.65 -21.17
CA TRP A 91 -1.01 -11.40 -19.91
C TRP A 91 -0.70 -12.87 -20.16
N GLN A 92 0.25 -13.41 -19.41
CA GLN A 92 0.57 -14.84 -19.44
C GLN A 92 -0.19 -15.55 -18.33
N GLN A 93 -0.94 -16.60 -18.67
CA GLN A 93 -1.49 -17.48 -17.64
C GLN A 93 -0.34 -18.22 -16.94
N VAL A 94 -0.36 -18.22 -15.61
CA VAL A 94 0.64 -18.90 -14.78
C VAL A 94 -0.01 -19.96 -13.92
N ALA A 95 0.81 -20.83 -13.33
CA ALA A 95 0.32 -21.81 -12.37
C ALA A 95 -0.44 -21.10 -11.21
N PRO A 96 -1.46 -21.76 -10.64
CA PRO A 96 -2.10 -21.33 -9.40
C PRO A 96 -1.07 -20.90 -8.35
N VAL A 97 -1.35 -19.80 -7.65
CA VAL A 97 -0.51 -19.36 -6.54
C VAL A 97 -1.11 -19.89 -5.24
N THR A 98 -0.29 -20.59 -4.46
CA THR A 98 -0.64 -20.97 -3.10
C THR A 98 -0.31 -19.81 -2.15
N TYR A 99 -1.33 -19.26 -1.50
CA TYR A 99 -1.13 -18.29 -0.43
C TYR A 99 -0.77 -19.03 0.86
N ILE A 100 0.41 -18.73 1.41
CA ILE A 100 0.82 -19.24 2.73
C ILE A 100 0.57 -18.13 3.74
N ALA A 101 -0.36 -18.34 4.66
CA ALA A 101 -0.61 -17.37 5.72
C ALA A 101 0.60 -17.23 6.64
N ARG A 102 0.68 -16.10 7.37
CA ARG A 102 1.82 -15.81 8.29
C ARG A 102 2.07 -16.89 9.36
N ASN A 103 1.07 -17.69 9.69
CA ASN A 103 1.19 -18.80 10.63
C ASN A 103 1.68 -20.10 9.98
N GLY A 104 2.16 -20.04 8.72
CA GLY A 104 2.61 -21.20 7.95
C GLY A 104 1.48 -22.09 7.44
N LYS A 105 0.21 -21.75 7.70
CA LYS A 105 -0.91 -22.51 7.18
C LYS A 105 -1.09 -22.16 5.71
N GLU A 106 -0.96 -23.16 4.84
CA GLU A 106 -1.37 -23.06 3.45
C GLU A 106 -2.88 -22.78 3.38
N ILE A 107 -3.23 -21.73 2.67
CA ILE A 107 -4.59 -21.35 2.35
C ILE A 107 -4.65 -21.43 0.83
N ASP A 108 -5.00 -22.62 0.36
CA ASP A 108 -4.98 -22.92 -1.07
C ASP A 108 -6.20 -22.36 -1.83
N TRP A 109 -6.06 -22.38 -3.15
CA TRP A 109 -7.08 -22.25 -4.21
C TRP A 109 -7.23 -20.88 -4.85
N GLN A 110 -6.36 -20.65 -5.84
CA GLN A 110 -6.52 -19.63 -6.87
C GLN A 110 -6.64 -20.32 -8.22
N ASP A 111 -7.84 -20.35 -8.78
CA ASP A 111 -8.12 -21.14 -9.99
C ASP A 111 -7.47 -20.51 -11.24
N ASN A 112 -7.34 -19.18 -11.26
CA ASN A 112 -6.78 -18.44 -12.40
C ASN A 112 -5.81 -17.36 -11.95
N ALA A 113 -4.55 -17.49 -12.35
CA ALA A 113 -3.51 -16.48 -12.14
C ALA A 113 -2.92 -16.03 -13.48
N PHE A 114 -2.67 -14.73 -13.60
CA PHE A 114 -2.10 -14.09 -14.78
C PHE A 114 -0.93 -13.20 -14.37
N ALA A 115 0.17 -13.26 -15.12
CA ALA A 115 1.36 -12.47 -14.89
C ALA A 115 1.68 -11.53 -16.05
N HIS A 116 2.21 -10.36 -15.72
CA HIS A 116 2.80 -9.42 -16.66
C HIS A 116 3.89 -8.58 -15.97
N THR A 117 4.91 -8.18 -16.71
CA THR A 117 6.00 -7.34 -16.18
C THR A 117 5.94 -5.97 -16.82
N PHE A 118 5.74 -4.93 -15.99
CA PHE A 118 5.71 -3.54 -16.45
C PHE A 118 7.09 -2.90 -16.34
N ALA A 119 7.48 -2.11 -17.34
CA ALA A 119 8.63 -1.22 -17.26
C ALA A 119 8.21 0.11 -16.63
N ILE A 120 8.64 0.37 -15.38
CA ILE A 120 8.25 1.55 -14.61
C ILE A 120 9.51 2.19 -14.01
N GLY A 121 9.79 3.45 -14.35
CA GLY A 121 10.98 4.15 -13.85
C GLY A 121 12.31 3.44 -14.18
N GLY A 122 12.39 2.75 -15.33
CA GLY A 122 13.56 1.96 -15.73
C GLY A 122 13.69 0.60 -15.02
N LYS A 123 12.76 0.23 -14.13
CA LYS A 123 12.72 -1.06 -13.44
C LYS A 123 11.69 -1.99 -14.08
N GLN A 124 11.95 -3.29 -13.99
CA GLN A 124 10.99 -4.34 -14.36
C GLN A 124 10.17 -4.71 -13.12
N ILE A 125 8.86 -4.48 -13.18
CA ILE A 125 7.93 -4.66 -12.07
C ILE A 125 7.02 -5.84 -12.41
N PRO A 126 7.33 -7.06 -11.92
CA PRO A 126 6.50 -8.23 -12.16
C PRO A 126 5.24 -8.17 -11.31
N ILE A 127 4.08 -8.27 -11.96
CA ILE A 127 2.76 -8.25 -11.34
C ILE A 127 2.06 -9.57 -11.63
N VAL A 128 1.47 -10.15 -10.60
CA VAL A 128 0.59 -11.32 -10.72
C VAL A 128 -0.79 -10.93 -10.22
N VAL A 129 -1.81 -11.15 -11.05
CA VAL A 129 -3.23 -11.01 -10.68
C VAL A 129 -3.78 -12.40 -10.51
N SER A 130 -4.48 -12.62 -9.42
CA SER A 130 -5.17 -13.88 -9.18
C SER A 130 -6.62 -13.69 -8.81
N VAL A 131 -7.49 -14.52 -9.36
CA VAL A 131 -8.93 -14.50 -9.11
C VAL A 131 -9.30 -15.81 -8.42
N PHE A 132 -9.96 -15.69 -7.27
CA PHE A 132 -10.35 -16.84 -6.45
C PHE A 132 -11.60 -17.48 -7.01
N GLY A 133 -11.61 -18.81 -7.06
CA GLY A 133 -12.79 -19.60 -7.39
C GLY A 133 -13.90 -19.53 -6.33
N PRO A 134 -15.12 -19.96 -6.66
CA PRO A 134 -16.28 -19.91 -5.74
C PRO A 134 -16.13 -20.75 -4.46
N LYS A 135 -15.14 -21.66 -4.39
CA LYS A 135 -14.91 -22.57 -3.25
C LYS A 135 -13.66 -22.22 -2.43
N GLY A 136 -13.40 -20.93 -2.22
CA GLY A 136 -12.29 -20.49 -1.38
C GLY A 136 -12.34 -21.06 0.07
N PRO A 137 -11.18 -21.31 0.71
CA PRO A 137 -11.04 -22.12 1.93
C PRO A 137 -11.56 -21.48 3.22
N THR A 138 -12.13 -20.28 3.15
CA THR A 138 -12.70 -19.58 4.31
C THR A 138 -14.07 -19.01 3.99
N PHE A 139 -14.98 -19.86 3.49
CA PHE A 139 -16.40 -19.59 3.62
C PHE A 139 -16.77 -19.64 5.10
N LYS A 140 -16.63 -18.50 5.79
CA LYS A 140 -17.32 -18.27 7.06
C LYS A 140 -18.60 -17.50 6.73
N PRO A 141 -19.78 -18.06 7.03
CA PRO A 141 -21.03 -17.32 6.92
C PRO A 141 -20.90 -15.94 7.59
N GLY A 142 -21.23 -14.87 6.86
CA GLY A 142 -21.17 -13.49 7.36
C GLY A 142 -19.85 -12.73 7.15
N TYR A 143 -18.76 -13.36 6.69
CA TYR A 143 -17.50 -12.67 6.38
C TYR A 143 -17.41 -12.32 4.88
N PRO A 144 -16.76 -11.21 4.50
CA PRO A 144 -16.58 -10.88 3.08
C PRO A 144 -15.81 -11.98 2.34
N HIS A 145 -16.27 -12.34 1.14
CA HIS A 145 -15.61 -13.36 0.33
C HIS A 145 -14.47 -12.73 -0.46
N TRP A 146 -13.29 -13.35 -0.37
CA TRP A 146 -12.14 -13.00 -1.18
C TRP A 146 -12.45 -13.30 -2.65
N GLY A 147 -12.22 -12.32 -3.52
CA GLY A 147 -12.57 -12.39 -4.93
C GLY A 147 -11.36 -12.35 -5.84
N ALA A 148 -10.40 -11.46 -5.57
CA ALA A 148 -9.12 -11.44 -6.27
C ALA A 148 -8.01 -10.90 -5.37
N GLU A 149 -6.76 -11.08 -5.78
CA GLU A 149 -5.59 -10.49 -5.15
C GLU A 149 -4.55 -10.13 -6.20
N VAL A 150 -3.84 -9.02 -5.98
CA VAL A 150 -2.75 -8.59 -6.85
C VAL A 150 -1.45 -8.58 -6.07
N TYR A 151 -0.44 -9.21 -6.65
CA TYR A 151 0.87 -9.43 -6.06
C TYR A 151 1.97 -8.72 -6.83
N LEU A 152 3.01 -8.34 -6.09
CA LEU A 152 4.32 -7.93 -6.61
C LEU A 152 5.26 -9.13 -6.52
N GLY A 153 5.97 -9.44 -7.60
CA GLY A 153 6.97 -10.50 -7.65
C GLY A 153 6.69 -11.53 -8.73
N GLU A 154 7.51 -12.58 -8.73
CA GLU A 154 7.39 -13.70 -9.65
C GLU A 154 6.99 -14.95 -8.88
N VAL A 155 6.10 -15.78 -9.45
CA VAL A 155 5.56 -16.97 -8.79
C VAL A 155 6.66 -17.88 -8.22
N LYS A 156 7.78 -18.03 -8.94
CA LYS A 156 8.91 -18.88 -8.53
C LYS A 156 9.80 -18.29 -7.43
N HIS A 157 9.75 -16.97 -7.24
CA HIS A 157 10.68 -16.24 -6.37
C HIS A 157 9.98 -15.61 -5.15
N GLY A 158 8.69 -15.91 -4.98
CA GLY A 158 7.86 -15.40 -3.90
C GLY A 158 7.03 -14.21 -4.35
N LEU A 159 5.81 -14.15 -3.80
CA LEU A 159 4.83 -13.13 -4.11
C LEU A 159 4.50 -12.32 -2.87
N ARG A 160 4.46 -11.00 -3.04
CA ARG A 160 4.08 -10.05 -2.00
C ARG A 160 2.73 -9.46 -2.32
N SER A 161 1.74 -9.70 -1.46
CA SER A 161 0.41 -9.11 -1.58
C SER A 161 0.49 -7.58 -1.60
N ILE A 162 -0.17 -6.97 -2.58
CA ILE A 162 -0.27 -5.52 -2.72
C ILE A 162 -1.64 -5.04 -2.24
N VAL A 163 -2.69 -5.56 -2.88
CA VAL A 163 -4.11 -5.22 -2.69
C VAL A 163 -4.96 -6.48 -2.78
N GLU A 164 -6.00 -6.49 -1.94
CA GLU A 164 -6.95 -7.58 -1.80
C GLU A 164 -8.31 -7.08 -2.31
N TRP A 165 -9.00 -7.91 -3.07
CA TRP A 165 -10.31 -7.61 -3.64
C TRP A 165 -11.37 -8.54 -3.07
N VAL A 166 -12.48 -7.95 -2.68
CA VAL A 166 -13.59 -8.63 -2.02
C VAL A 166 -14.76 -8.68 -2.98
N ARG A 167 -15.41 -9.84 -3.09
CA ARG A 167 -16.65 -10.04 -3.83
C ARG A 167 -17.76 -9.18 -3.22
N VAL A 168 -18.47 -8.43 -4.06
CA VAL A 168 -19.70 -7.74 -3.62
C VAL A 168 -20.80 -8.76 -3.33
N ASP A 169 -21.92 -8.31 -2.77
CA ASP A 169 -22.96 -9.23 -2.30
C ASP A 169 -23.64 -10.03 -3.42
N ASP A 170 -23.77 -9.46 -4.61
CA ASP A 170 -24.35 -10.10 -5.81
C ASP A 170 -23.29 -10.64 -6.78
N PHE A 171 -22.07 -10.90 -6.31
CA PHE A 171 -20.93 -11.26 -7.17
C PHE A 171 -21.19 -12.41 -8.14
N ASP A 172 -21.93 -13.43 -7.72
CA ASP A 172 -22.19 -14.59 -8.58
C ASP A 172 -23.02 -14.21 -9.84
N GLU A 173 -23.74 -13.09 -9.80
CA GLU A 173 -24.46 -12.50 -10.95
C GLU A 173 -23.66 -11.36 -11.60
N SER A 174 -23.03 -10.50 -10.80
CA SER A 174 -22.42 -9.25 -11.26
C SER A 174 -20.94 -9.37 -11.64
N GLY A 175 -20.23 -10.36 -11.10
CA GLY A 175 -18.77 -10.50 -11.21
C GLY A 175 -18.00 -9.34 -10.57
N VAL A 176 -18.64 -8.49 -9.76
CA VAL A 176 -18.04 -7.24 -9.26
C VAL A 176 -17.23 -7.45 -7.98
N LEU A 177 -16.06 -6.84 -7.96
CA LEU A 177 -15.15 -6.81 -6.84
C LEU A 177 -15.03 -5.39 -6.28
N ALA A 178 -14.70 -5.28 -5.00
CA ALA A 178 -14.38 -4.03 -4.34
C ALA A 178 -13.08 -4.13 -3.54
N SER A 179 -12.26 -3.08 -3.56
CA SER A 179 -11.06 -2.96 -2.73
C SER A 179 -10.99 -1.57 -2.09
N VAL A 180 -10.71 -1.52 -0.79
CA VAL A 180 -10.67 -0.25 -0.04
C VAL A 180 -9.48 0.61 -0.46
N ILE A 181 -9.70 1.92 -0.60
CA ILE A 181 -8.62 2.86 -0.89
C ILE A 181 -7.92 3.22 0.42
N LYS A 182 -6.59 3.18 0.41
CA LYS A 182 -5.74 3.59 1.53
C LYS A 182 -5.19 5.00 1.31
N ASN A 183 -5.06 5.75 2.41
CA ASN A 183 -4.34 7.03 2.40
C ASN A 183 -2.84 6.80 2.10
N ASP A 184 -2.09 7.87 1.88
CA ASP A 184 -0.65 7.82 1.59
C ASP A 184 0.17 7.27 2.76
N ASP A 185 -0.38 7.35 3.98
CA ASP A 185 0.17 6.64 5.13
C ASP A 185 0.14 5.10 4.93
N GLY A 186 -0.66 4.60 4.00
CA GLY A 186 -0.86 3.19 3.72
C GLY A 186 -1.42 2.33 4.85
N ALA A 187 -1.73 2.91 6.00
CA ALA A 187 -2.33 2.22 7.13
C ALA A 187 -3.83 2.48 7.15
N THR A 188 -4.22 3.75 7.04
CA THR A 188 -5.60 4.21 7.18
C THR A 188 -6.34 4.16 5.85
N MET A 189 -7.66 3.99 5.93
CA MET A 189 -8.55 3.96 4.77
C MET A 189 -9.06 5.37 4.48
N VAL A 190 -9.18 5.72 3.20
CA VAL A 190 -9.73 7.01 2.76
C VAL A 190 -11.19 7.13 3.21
N ARG A 191 -11.50 8.20 3.95
CA ARG A 191 -12.86 8.49 4.40
C ARG A 191 -13.70 9.08 3.26
N ILE A 192 -15.02 9.03 3.41
CA ILE A 192 -15.96 9.53 2.39
C ILE A 192 -15.83 11.04 2.15
N ASP A 193 -15.45 11.80 3.18
CA ASP A 193 -15.29 13.25 3.21
C ASP A 193 -13.89 13.70 2.78
N GLN A 194 -12.96 12.76 2.57
CA GLN A 194 -11.61 13.04 2.13
C GLN A 194 -11.51 13.00 0.59
N PRO A 195 -10.62 13.81 -0.01
CA PRO A 195 -10.28 13.69 -1.42
C PRO A 195 -9.67 12.32 -1.70
N LEU A 196 -9.80 11.86 -2.95
CA LEU A 196 -9.11 10.67 -3.41
C LEU A 196 -7.60 10.96 -3.57
N PRO A 197 -6.72 10.00 -3.26
CA PRO A 197 -5.30 10.12 -3.59
C PRO A 197 -5.07 10.21 -5.11
N ASP A 198 -3.94 10.78 -5.50
CA ASP A 198 -3.60 11.02 -6.90
C ASP A 198 -3.61 9.73 -7.75
N GLY A 199 -4.23 9.82 -8.94
CA GLY A 199 -4.32 8.73 -9.93
C GLY A 199 -5.54 7.83 -9.78
N TYR A 200 -6.31 7.95 -8.70
CA TYR A 200 -7.58 7.22 -8.52
C TYR A 200 -8.75 7.80 -9.31
N ASP A 201 -8.59 8.98 -9.90
CA ASP A 201 -9.55 9.62 -10.81
C ASP A 201 -9.85 8.79 -12.07
N GLN A 202 -8.91 7.91 -12.46
CA GLN A 202 -9.07 6.99 -13.58
C GLN A 202 -9.88 5.74 -13.22
N LEU A 203 -10.09 5.45 -11.93
CA LEU A 203 -10.73 4.23 -11.47
C LEU A 203 -12.18 4.49 -11.06
N LYS A 204 -13.06 3.51 -11.29
CA LYS A 204 -14.43 3.58 -10.76
C LYS A 204 -14.39 3.43 -9.24
N THR A 205 -14.88 4.43 -8.52
CA THR A 205 -14.91 4.43 -7.04
C THR A 205 -16.33 4.46 -6.48
N ASP A 206 -16.53 3.87 -5.31
CA ASP A 206 -17.78 3.89 -4.55
C ASP A 206 -17.50 3.93 -3.03
N ILE A 207 -18.54 3.77 -2.22
CA ILE A 207 -18.48 3.59 -0.77
C ILE A 207 -18.58 2.09 -0.46
N TYR A 208 -17.56 1.56 0.21
CA TYR A 208 -17.38 0.13 0.42
C TYR A 208 -18.59 -0.57 1.07
N ASN A 209 -19.18 0.03 2.11
CA ASN A 209 -20.35 -0.57 2.78
C ASN A 209 -21.69 -0.38 2.04
N ARG A 210 -21.70 0.25 0.86
CA ARG A 210 -22.86 0.25 -0.04
C ARG A 210 -22.88 -0.96 -0.96
N VAL A 211 -21.70 -1.45 -1.36
CA VAL A 211 -21.54 -2.60 -2.27
C VAL A 211 -21.30 -3.91 -1.53
N ILE A 212 -20.83 -3.84 -0.27
CA ILE A 212 -20.67 -4.99 0.62
C ILE A 212 -21.43 -4.69 1.90
N THR A 213 -22.56 -5.36 2.11
CA THR A 213 -23.46 -5.17 3.26
C THR A 213 -23.15 -6.08 4.43
N ARG A 214 -22.14 -6.93 4.29
CA ARG A 214 -21.71 -7.89 5.31
C ARG A 214 -21.21 -7.23 6.59
N GLN A 215 -21.25 -7.99 7.67
CA GLN A 215 -20.79 -7.55 8.99
C GLN A 215 -19.36 -6.99 8.91
N TYR A 216 -19.13 -5.85 9.56
CA TYR A 216 -17.86 -5.11 9.60
C TYR A 216 -17.46 -4.31 8.35
N ALA A 217 -18.29 -4.27 7.30
CA ALA A 217 -18.05 -3.41 6.15
C ALA A 217 -17.91 -1.94 6.59
N LYS A 218 -16.75 -1.34 6.29
CA LYS A 218 -16.42 0.02 6.75
C LYS A 218 -17.05 1.05 5.82
N HIS A 219 -17.52 2.16 6.38
CA HIS A 219 -17.98 3.32 5.62
C HIS A 219 -16.78 4.13 5.09
N ARG A 220 -16.16 3.66 4.00
CA ARG A 220 -14.91 4.17 3.42
C ARG A 220 -14.97 4.13 1.90
N ARG A 221 -14.10 4.89 1.23
CA ARG A 221 -14.00 4.84 -0.24
C ARG A 221 -13.33 3.55 -0.69
N CYS A 222 -13.81 2.99 -1.80
CA CYS A 222 -13.25 1.81 -2.44
C CYS A 222 -13.18 2.00 -3.95
N VAL A 223 -12.32 1.23 -4.60
CA VAL A 223 -12.39 0.96 -6.04
C VAL A 223 -13.36 -0.20 -6.25
N VAL A 224 -14.14 -0.15 -7.33
CA VAL A 224 -14.98 -1.24 -7.79
C VAL A 224 -14.62 -1.60 -9.23
N ALA A 225 -14.55 -2.89 -9.53
CA ALA A 225 -14.17 -3.40 -10.85
C ALA A 225 -14.79 -4.78 -11.10
N HIS A 226 -15.06 -5.15 -12.34
CA HIS A 226 -15.41 -6.52 -12.67
C HIS A 226 -14.18 -7.44 -12.57
N GLU A 227 -14.33 -8.71 -12.20
CA GLU A 227 -13.20 -9.65 -12.03
C GLU A 227 -12.35 -9.85 -13.29
N THR A 228 -12.91 -9.55 -14.46
CA THR A 228 -12.22 -9.63 -15.75
C THR A 228 -11.52 -8.33 -16.16
N GLU A 229 -11.77 -7.20 -15.48
CA GLU A 229 -11.17 -5.88 -15.74
C GLU A 229 -9.78 -5.77 -15.10
N ARG A 230 -8.84 -6.61 -15.54
CA ARG A 230 -7.48 -6.68 -14.99
C ARG A 230 -6.79 -5.32 -14.94
N GLU A 231 -7.09 -4.42 -15.87
CA GLU A 231 -6.55 -3.06 -15.90
C GLU A 231 -6.84 -2.28 -14.61
N SER A 232 -8.06 -2.37 -14.10
CA SER A 232 -8.50 -1.69 -12.88
C SER A 232 -7.87 -2.33 -11.64
N LEU A 233 -7.83 -3.68 -11.61
CA LEU A 233 -7.21 -4.44 -10.53
C LEU A 233 -5.73 -4.05 -10.36
N VAL A 234 -5.02 -4.01 -11.48
CA VAL A 234 -3.57 -3.74 -11.53
C VAL A 234 -3.26 -2.29 -11.30
N LEU A 235 -4.00 -1.34 -11.88
CA LEU A 235 -3.74 0.08 -11.65
C LEU A 235 -3.92 0.43 -10.17
N HIS A 236 -4.96 -0.10 -9.51
CA HIS A 236 -5.12 0.06 -8.07
C HIS A 236 -3.90 -0.46 -7.29
N ALA A 237 -3.39 -1.63 -7.67
CA ALA A 237 -2.18 -2.21 -7.06
C ALA A 237 -0.93 -1.35 -7.30
N LEU A 238 -0.71 -0.85 -8.51
CA LEU A 238 0.44 0.00 -8.84
C LEU A 238 0.40 1.34 -8.09
N LEU A 239 -0.78 1.97 -8.01
CA LEU A 239 -0.98 3.17 -7.17
C LEU A 239 -0.62 2.87 -5.72
N ARG A 240 -1.01 1.70 -5.21
CA ARG A 240 -0.69 1.24 -3.87
C ARG A 240 0.81 0.97 -3.68
N CYS A 241 1.49 0.36 -4.63
CA CYS A 241 2.95 0.17 -4.60
C CYS A 241 3.68 1.51 -4.52
N ARG A 242 3.27 2.50 -5.33
CA ARG A 242 3.83 3.86 -5.31
C ARG A 242 3.65 4.52 -3.94
N GLN A 243 2.45 4.46 -3.34
CA GLN A 243 2.21 4.97 -1.99
C GLN A 243 3.06 4.30 -0.92
N LYS A 244 3.36 3.00 -1.08
CA LYS A 244 4.23 2.26 -0.16
C LYS A 244 5.73 2.47 -0.44
N GLY A 245 6.10 3.23 -1.48
CA GLY A 245 7.48 3.43 -1.91
C GLY A 245 8.13 2.16 -2.46
N TRP A 246 7.35 1.21 -2.98
CA TRP A 246 7.89 -0.05 -3.54
C TRP A 246 8.35 0.12 -5.00
N ILE A 247 7.84 1.15 -5.68
CA ILE A 247 8.19 1.53 -7.06
C ILE A 247 8.44 3.03 -7.14
#